data_AF-A0A7C5ZSR9-F1
#
_entry.id   AF-A0A7C5ZSR9-F1
#
_cell.length_a   1.000
_cell.length_b   1.000
_cell.length_c   1.000
_cell.angle_alpha   90.00
_cell.angle_beta   90.00
_cell.angle_gamma   90.00
#
_symmetry.space_group_name_H-M   'P 1'
#
loop_
_entity.id
_entity.type
_entity.pdbx_description
1 polymer ?
#
loop_
_entity_poly.entity_id
_entity_poly.type
_entity_poly.pdbx_seq_one_letter_code
_entity_poly.pdbx_strand_id
1 'polypeptide(L)'
;MQQDNQSKLLKLALKNKQIAIAVLGQAILDEGGIGAYGITIFYTNENEARHLWKIANSLGYANPFRKKKHRNHQHYGFSIKAEKIRELYDAIGPLPNPTKDQIFQHLAKRRPNLNIRARGETRKLVLQSLQEKPKTVLQLMLELNISSSTVRKQLRNLNTQGLVETCGKQQNASQKSRRTAKLWIATKSVR
;
A
#
# COMPACT_ATOMS: atom_id res chain seq x y z
N MET A 1 1.39 32.40 -13.68
CA MET A 1 2.48 32.20 -12.70
C MET A 1 2.69 30.73 -12.27
N GLN A 2 1.65 29.96 -11.91
CA GLN A 2 1.83 28.57 -11.42
C GLN A 2 2.42 27.58 -12.45
N GLN A 3 2.04 27.67 -13.74
CA GLN A 3 2.56 26.77 -14.79
C GLN A 3 4.06 26.94 -15.05
N ASP A 4 4.58 28.17 -15.00
CA ASP A 4 6.00 28.45 -15.26
C ASP A 4 6.90 27.94 -14.12
N ASN A 5 6.42 28.02 -12.87
CA ASN A 5 7.13 27.46 -11.72
C ASN A 5 7.10 25.92 -11.69
N GLN A 6 5.98 25.29 -12.05
CA GLN A 6 5.90 23.82 -12.18
C GLN A 6 6.85 23.30 -13.27
N SER A 7 7.00 24.03 -14.37
CA SER A 7 7.96 23.72 -15.44
C SER A 7 9.42 23.83 -14.97
N LYS A 8 9.76 24.85 -14.18
CA LYS A 8 11.11 25.02 -13.59
C LYS A 8 11.45 23.90 -12.59
N LEU A 9 10.54 23.59 -11.67
CA LEU A 9 10.74 22.51 -10.68
C LEU A 9 10.92 21.14 -11.36
N LEU A 10 10.11 20.84 -12.40
CA LEU A 10 10.26 19.62 -13.17
C LEU A 10 11.64 19.54 -13.82
N LYS A 11 12.09 20.61 -14.48
CA LYS A 11 13.43 20.64 -15.10
C LYS A 11 14.55 20.43 -14.08
N LEU A 12 14.44 21.03 -12.89
CA LEU A 12 15.41 20.86 -11.82
C LEU A 12 15.41 19.42 -11.28
N ALA A 13 14.24 18.86 -10.99
CA ALA A 13 14.11 17.48 -10.54
C ALA A 13 14.66 16.47 -11.55
N LEU A 14 14.42 16.69 -12.85
CA LEU A 14 14.96 15.81 -13.90
C LEU A 14 16.50 15.88 -14.03
N LYS A 15 17.13 16.96 -13.54
CA LYS A 15 18.60 17.12 -13.55
C LYS A 15 19.27 16.74 -12.23
N ASN A 16 18.53 16.71 -11.12
CA ASN A 16 19.08 16.47 -9.79
C ASN A 16 18.29 15.39 -9.05
N LYS A 17 18.95 14.24 -8.82
CA LYS A 17 18.37 13.08 -8.15
C LYS A 17 17.86 13.39 -6.74
N GLN A 18 18.57 14.21 -5.96
CA GLN A 18 18.15 14.55 -4.59
C GLN A 18 16.87 15.39 -4.61
N ILE A 19 16.78 16.37 -5.52
CA ILE A 19 15.56 17.18 -5.70
C ILE A 19 14.41 16.28 -6.15
N ALA A 20 14.64 15.36 -7.10
CA ALA A 20 13.62 14.41 -7.54
C ALA A 20 13.08 13.55 -6.39
N ILE A 21 13.97 13.02 -5.54
CA ILE A 21 13.61 12.23 -4.37
C ILE A 21 12.82 13.07 -3.37
N ALA A 22 13.25 14.30 -3.09
CA ALA A 22 12.56 15.19 -2.16
C ALA A 22 11.13 15.52 -2.65
N VAL A 23 10.97 15.87 -3.93
CA VAL A 23 9.65 16.13 -4.54
C VAL A 23 8.77 14.89 -4.48
N LEU A 24 9.31 13.72 -4.78
CA LEU A 24 8.57 12.47 -4.71
C LEU A 24 8.19 12.10 -3.27
N GLY A 25 9.10 12.30 -2.32
CA GLY A 25 8.88 12.06 -0.90
C GLY A 25 7.76 12.92 -0.35
N GLN A 26 7.78 14.22 -0.65
CA GLN A 26 6.71 15.16 -0.29
C GLN A 26 5.36 14.70 -0.84
N ALA A 27 5.31 14.35 -2.13
CA ALA A 27 4.07 13.87 -2.75
C ALA A 27 3.54 12.57 -2.12
N ILE A 28 4.42 11.69 -1.64
CA ILE A 28 4.01 10.46 -0.93
C ILE A 28 3.45 10.79 0.46
N LEU A 29 3.98 11.78 1.14
CA LEU A 29 3.48 12.21 2.45
C LEU A 29 2.07 12.80 2.33
N ASP A 30 1.92 13.72 1.39
CA ASP A 30 0.70 14.51 1.21
C ASP A 30 -0.41 13.70 0.54
N GLU A 31 -0.10 13.08 -0.61
CA GLU A 31 -1.09 12.49 -1.52
C GLU A 31 -0.92 10.96 -1.67
N GLY A 32 0.14 10.41 -1.10
CA GLY A 32 0.47 9.00 -1.18
C GLY A 32 -0.49 8.14 -0.37
N GLY A 33 -1.20 7.27 -1.09
CA GLY A 33 -1.86 6.10 -0.52
C GLY A 33 -0.82 5.01 -0.24
N ILE A 34 -0.33 4.94 1.01
CA ILE A 34 0.48 3.83 1.51
C ILE A 34 -0.46 2.82 2.18
N GLY A 35 -0.61 1.65 1.56
CA GLY A 35 -1.55 0.65 2.04
C GLY A 35 -1.13 -0.77 1.74
N ALA A 36 -2.03 -1.71 2.02
CA ALA A 36 -1.77 -3.14 1.96
C ALA A 36 -1.31 -3.67 0.59
N TYR A 37 -1.48 -2.88 -0.48
CA TYR A 37 -1.15 -3.24 -1.86
C TYR A 37 0.15 -2.63 -2.38
N GLY A 38 0.71 -1.65 -1.68
CA GLY A 38 1.82 -0.85 -2.17
C GLY A 38 1.59 0.64 -1.96
N ILE A 39 2.38 1.45 -2.68
CA ILE A 39 2.36 2.90 -2.64
C ILE A 39 1.76 3.41 -3.95
N THR A 40 0.72 4.23 -3.84
CA THR A 40 0.05 4.85 -4.99
C THR A 40 -0.06 6.35 -4.78
N ILE A 41 0.13 7.12 -5.86
CA ILE A 41 -0.04 8.57 -5.82
C ILE A 41 -1.04 8.93 -6.92
N PHE A 42 -2.09 9.66 -6.56
CA PHE A 42 -3.16 10.03 -7.48
C PHE A 42 -3.63 11.45 -7.21
N TYR A 43 -3.73 12.25 -8.26
CA TYR A 43 -4.31 13.58 -8.24
C TYR A 43 -5.58 13.62 -9.09
N THR A 44 -6.42 14.62 -8.85
CA THR A 44 -7.54 14.97 -9.75
C THR A 44 -7.05 15.79 -10.95
N ASN A 45 -5.93 16.51 -10.81
CA ASN A 45 -5.27 17.25 -11.89
C ASN A 45 -4.31 16.34 -12.68
N GLU A 46 -4.55 16.19 -13.98
CA GLU A 46 -3.74 15.32 -14.84
C GLU A 46 -2.30 15.84 -15.01
N ASN A 47 -2.12 17.14 -15.17
CA ASN A 47 -0.81 17.73 -15.45
C ASN A 47 0.14 17.56 -14.26
N GLU A 48 -0.36 17.77 -13.04
CA GLU A 48 0.41 17.56 -11.81
C GLU A 48 0.78 16.09 -11.64
N ALA A 49 -0.18 15.18 -11.81
CA ALA A 49 0.07 13.75 -11.76
C ALA A 49 1.12 13.33 -12.80
N ARG A 50 1.07 13.89 -14.00
CA ARG A 50 1.98 13.57 -15.10
C ARG A 50 3.38 14.12 -14.86
N HIS A 51 3.52 15.32 -14.29
CA HIS A 51 4.81 15.87 -13.88
C HIS A 51 5.46 14.99 -12.82
N LEU A 52 4.72 14.65 -11.77
CA LEU A 52 5.24 13.78 -10.72
C LEU A 52 5.60 12.39 -11.27
N TRP A 53 4.77 11.84 -12.15
CA TRP A 53 5.06 10.57 -12.81
C TRP A 53 6.35 10.64 -13.62
N LYS A 54 6.60 11.72 -14.38
CA LYS A 54 7.86 11.89 -15.13
C LYS A 54 9.08 11.88 -14.20
N ILE A 55 9.00 12.57 -13.06
CA ILE A 55 10.06 12.58 -12.04
C ILE A 55 10.27 11.18 -11.45
N ALA A 56 9.20 10.49 -11.05
CA ALA A 56 9.31 9.14 -10.49
C ALA A 56 9.78 8.11 -11.54
N ASN A 57 9.42 8.30 -12.82
CA ASN A 57 9.81 7.43 -13.92
C ASN A 57 11.28 7.63 -14.30
N SER A 58 11.83 8.86 -14.26
CA SER A 58 13.26 9.09 -14.50
C SER A 58 14.14 8.44 -13.43
N LEU A 59 13.63 8.29 -12.21
CA LEU A 59 14.26 7.51 -11.13
C LEU A 59 14.05 5.99 -11.26
N GLY A 60 13.24 5.54 -12.22
CA GLY A 60 12.88 4.13 -12.41
C GLY A 60 11.89 3.57 -11.38
N TYR A 61 11.28 4.43 -10.56
CA TYR A 61 10.38 4.03 -9.47
C TYR A 61 8.93 3.83 -9.91
N ALA A 62 8.49 4.50 -10.98
CA ALA A 62 7.09 4.51 -11.37
C ALA A 62 6.69 3.30 -12.24
N ASN A 63 5.52 2.73 -11.95
CA ASN A 63 4.77 1.93 -12.92
C ASN A 63 4.15 2.83 -14.01
N PRO A 64 3.60 2.25 -15.10
CA PRO A 64 2.90 3.02 -16.12
C PRO A 64 1.84 3.95 -15.55
N PHE A 65 1.75 5.15 -16.13
CA PHE A 65 0.74 6.14 -15.78
C PHE A 65 -0.66 5.59 -16.08
N ARG A 66 -1.62 5.86 -15.19
CA ARG A 66 -2.98 5.34 -15.30
C ARG A 66 -4.01 6.40 -14.94
N LYS A 67 -5.15 6.30 -15.61
CA LYS A 67 -6.38 7.03 -15.27
C LYS A 67 -7.38 6.10 -14.60
N LYS A 68 -8.11 6.60 -13.62
CA LYS A 68 -9.15 5.86 -12.92
C LYS A 68 -10.36 6.75 -12.68
N LYS A 69 -11.53 6.31 -13.15
CA LYS A 69 -12.81 6.96 -12.81
C LYS A 69 -13.15 6.67 -11.35
N HIS A 70 -13.44 7.71 -10.58
CA HIS A 70 -13.93 7.59 -9.21
C HIS A 70 -15.15 8.48 -9.02
N ARG A 71 -16.31 7.85 -8.82
CA ARG A 71 -17.62 8.53 -8.79
C ARG A 71 -17.79 9.41 -10.03
N ASN A 72 -17.75 10.73 -9.86
CA ASN A 72 -18.02 11.72 -10.90
C ASN A 72 -16.75 12.42 -11.41
N HIS A 73 -15.55 11.99 -10.99
CA HIS A 73 -14.29 12.63 -11.35
C HIS A 73 -13.26 11.60 -11.84
N GLN A 74 -12.26 12.08 -12.57
CA GLN A 74 -11.11 11.27 -12.98
C GLN A 74 -9.95 11.50 -12.01
N HIS A 75 -9.27 10.42 -11.64
CA HIS A 75 -8.01 10.46 -10.92
C HIS A 75 -6.90 9.98 -11.85
N TYR A 76 -5.78 10.68 -11.83
CA TYR A 76 -4.61 10.42 -12.65
C TYR A 76 -3.43 10.14 -11.74
N GLY A 77 -2.61 9.16 -12.08
CA GLY A 77 -1.48 8.82 -11.23
C GLY A 77 -0.81 7.51 -11.57
N PHE A 78 -0.12 6.96 -10.59
CA PHE A 78 0.71 5.77 -10.76
C PHE A 78 0.90 5.02 -9.43
N SER A 79 1.60 3.90 -9.50
CA SER A 79 2.09 3.18 -8.31
C SER A 79 3.60 3.05 -8.35
N ILE A 80 4.22 2.95 -7.18
CA ILE A 80 5.65 2.65 -7.08
C ILE A 80 5.87 1.16 -7.36
N LYS A 81 6.94 0.83 -8.11
CA LYS A 81 7.36 -0.54 -8.39
C LYS A 81 7.77 -1.24 -7.10
N ALA A 82 7.36 -2.49 -6.91
CA ALA A 82 7.55 -3.21 -5.66
C ALA A 82 9.04 -3.37 -5.30
N GLU A 83 9.86 -3.68 -6.29
CA GLU A 83 11.31 -3.84 -6.17
C GLU A 83 12.05 -2.54 -5.82
N LYS A 84 11.42 -1.37 -6.02
CA LYS A 84 11.97 -0.06 -5.69
C LYS A 84 11.53 0.50 -4.35
N ILE A 85 10.59 -0.15 -3.67
CA ILE A 85 10.05 0.33 -2.38
C ILE A 85 11.14 0.40 -1.31
N ARG A 86 12.07 -0.56 -1.28
CA ARG A 86 13.18 -0.54 -0.32
C ARG A 86 14.10 0.65 -0.53
N GLU A 87 14.59 0.82 -1.76
CA GLU A 87 15.45 1.97 -2.14
C GLU A 87 14.75 3.30 -1.81
N LEU A 88 13.45 3.39 -2.08
CA LEU A 88 12.67 4.58 -1.76
C LEU A 88 12.54 4.80 -0.25
N TYR A 89 12.26 3.76 0.54
CA TYR A 89 12.19 3.87 2.01
C TYR A 89 13.52 4.33 2.60
N ASP A 90 14.63 3.77 2.14
CA ASP A 90 15.96 4.15 2.61
C ASP A 90 16.28 5.63 2.29
N ALA A 91 15.63 6.21 1.28
CA ALA A 91 15.85 7.59 0.85
C ALA A 91 14.92 8.63 1.51
N ILE A 92 13.69 8.26 1.91
CA ILE A 92 12.68 9.20 2.43
C ILE A 92 12.12 8.83 3.81
N GLY A 93 12.46 7.64 4.31
CA GLY A 93 12.01 7.16 5.62
C GLY A 93 12.93 7.63 6.75
N PRO A 94 12.45 7.58 8.00
CA PRO A 94 11.09 7.19 8.41
C PRO A 94 10.06 8.29 8.12
N LEU A 95 8.79 7.91 7.94
CA LEU A 95 7.70 8.87 7.75
C LEU A 95 7.17 9.42 9.09
N PRO A 96 6.71 10.68 9.15
CA PRO A 96 6.19 11.30 10.37
C PRO A 96 4.89 10.67 10.88
N ASN A 97 4.13 9.97 10.03
CA ASN A 97 2.94 9.23 10.45
C ASN A 97 3.32 7.78 10.79
N PRO A 98 3.26 7.35 12.07
CA PRO A 98 3.74 6.03 12.49
C PRO A 98 3.02 4.86 11.81
N THR A 99 1.71 5.02 11.53
CA THR A 99 0.93 3.97 10.86
C THR A 99 1.38 3.83 9.40
N LYS A 100 1.54 4.94 8.68
CA LYS A 100 2.03 4.92 7.30
C LYS A 100 3.46 4.39 7.25
N ASP A 101 4.32 4.79 8.18
CA ASP A 101 5.71 4.34 8.27
C ASP A 101 5.79 2.82 8.49
N GLN A 102 5.04 2.27 9.44
CA GLN A 102 5.01 0.83 9.70
C GLN A 102 4.61 0.04 8.44
N ILE A 103 3.61 0.52 7.69
CA ILE A 103 3.20 -0.12 6.44
C ILE A 103 4.30 0.00 5.38
N PHE A 104 4.94 1.16 5.27
CA PHE A 104 6.01 1.39 4.30
C PHE A 104 7.22 0.51 4.61
N GLN A 105 7.66 0.47 5.86
CA GLN A 105 8.74 -0.39 6.31
C GLN A 105 8.44 -1.87 6.06
N HIS A 106 7.21 -2.30 6.32
CA HIS A 106 6.75 -3.66 5.98
C HIS A 106 6.88 -3.93 4.49
N LEU A 107 6.41 -3.03 3.63
CA LEU A 107 6.53 -3.18 2.18
C LEU A 107 8.00 -3.19 1.71
N ALA A 108 8.88 -2.41 2.32
CA ALA A 108 10.30 -2.34 2.02
C ALA A 108 11.07 -3.62 2.42
N LYS A 109 10.68 -4.26 3.52
CA LYS A 109 11.28 -5.52 4.01
C LYS A 109 10.86 -6.74 3.19
N ARG A 110 9.78 -6.64 2.41
CA ARG A 110 9.24 -7.78 1.65
C ARG A 110 10.16 -8.17 0.50
N ARG A 111 10.42 -9.47 0.41
CA ARG A 111 11.06 -10.10 -0.74
C ARG A 111 9.99 -10.73 -1.63
N PRO A 112 9.62 -10.11 -2.77
CA PRO A 112 8.70 -10.75 -3.70
C PRO A 112 9.27 -12.10 -4.16
N ASN A 113 8.40 -13.10 -4.33
CA ASN A 113 8.72 -14.42 -4.87
C ASN A 113 9.53 -15.39 -3.98
N LEU A 114 9.79 -15.06 -2.72
CA LEU A 114 10.39 -16.02 -1.77
C LEU A 114 9.31 -16.71 -0.94
N ASN A 115 9.14 -18.02 -1.12
CA ASN A 115 8.27 -18.84 -0.26
C ASN A 115 9.03 -19.15 1.04
N ILE A 116 8.82 -18.32 2.06
CA ILE A 116 9.46 -18.49 3.38
C ILE A 116 8.80 -19.64 4.18
N ARG A 117 7.57 -20.03 3.84
CA ARG A 117 6.72 -20.89 4.69
C ARG A 117 6.37 -22.22 4.05
N ALA A 118 6.22 -23.23 4.89
CA ALA A 118 5.74 -24.54 4.50
C ALA A 118 4.27 -24.51 4.04
N ARG A 119 3.87 -25.51 3.26
CA ARG A 119 2.48 -25.65 2.79
C ARG A 119 1.52 -25.73 3.98
N GLY A 120 0.53 -24.84 4.01
CA GLY A 120 -0.51 -24.81 5.04
C GLY A 120 -0.12 -24.04 6.32
N GLU A 121 1.15 -23.70 6.52
CA GLU A 121 1.60 -22.97 7.71
C GLU A 121 0.95 -21.58 7.80
N THR A 122 0.92 -20.82 6.70
CA THR A 122 0.27 -19.51 6.66
C THR A 122 -1.21 -19.59 7.02
N ARG A 123 -1.89 -20.68 6.62
CA ARG A 123 -3.30 -20.90 6.96
C ARG A 123 -3.48 -21.10 8.46
N LYS A 124 -2.64 -21.94 9.08
CA LYS A 124 -2.65 -22.19 10.54
C LYS A 124 -2.43 -20.90 11.31
N LEU A 125 -1.41 -20.12 10.93
CA LEU A 125 -1.09 -18.85 11.58
C LEU A 125 -2.21 -17.81 11.47
N VAL A 126 -2.85 -17.69 10.29
CA VAL A 126 -4.01 -16.81 10.13
C VAL A 126 -5.16 -17.24 11.05
N LEU A 127 -5.46 -18.53 11.14
CA LEU A 127 -6.54 -19.03 11.99
C LEU A 127 -6.25 -18.79 13.47
N GLN A 128 -5.05 -19.15 13.94
CA GLN A 128 -4.61 -18.93 15.33
C GLN A 128 -4.70 -17.45 15.71
N SER A 129 -4.17 -16.58 14.86
CA SER A 129 -4.24 -15.12 15.03
C SER A 129 -5.69 -14.61 15.14
N LEU A 130 -6.65 -15.24 14.46
CA LEU A 130 -8.07 -14.86 14.48
C LEU A 130 -8.87 -15.47 15.64
N GLN A 131 -8.34 -16.52 16.28
CA GLN A 131 -8.91 -17.09 17.50
C GLN A 131 -8.65 -16.18 18.71
N GLU A 132 -7.52 -15.46 18.71
CA GLU A 132 -7.19 -14.50 19.78
C GLU A 132 -8.11 -13.27 19.76
N LYS A 133 -8.26 -12.63 18.59
CA LYS A 133 -9.07 -11.42 18.42
C LYS A 133 -9.44 -11.15 16.96
N PRO A 134 -10.53 -10.42 16.70
CA PRO A 134 -10.86 -9.97 15.35
C PRO A 134 -9.77 -9.08 14.77
N LYS A 135 -9.36 -9.36 13.52
CA LYS A 135 -8.30 -8.61 12.83
C LYS A 135 -8.70 -8.25 11.41
N THR A 136 -8.17 -7.12 10.93
CA THR A 136 -8.26 -6.72 9.53
C THR A 136 -7.19 -7.40 8.68
N VAL A 137 -7.36 -7.33 7.36
CA VAL A 137 -6.32 -7.79 6.41
C VAL A 137 -4.99 -7.06 6.64
N LEU A 138 -5.02 -5.77 6.99
CA LEU A 138 -3.81 -4.98 7.23
C LEU A 138 -3.09 -5.45 8.50
N GLN A 139 -3.83 -5.70 9.59
CA GLN A 139 -3.26 -6.21 10.83
C GLN A 139 -2.63 -7.60 10.62
N LEU A 140 -3.35 -8.53 9.99
CA LEU A 140 -2.81 -9.86 9.65
C LEU A 140 -1.58 -9.79 8.74
N MET A 141 -1.57 -8.84 7.80
CA MET A 141 -0.44 -8.64 6.89
C MET A 141 0.82 -8.20 7.65
N LEU A 142 0.68 -7.24 8.56
CA LEU A 142 1.78 -6.71 9.38
C LEU A 142 2.25 -7.75 10.41
N GLU A 143 1.32 -8.35 11.14
CA GLU A 143 1.60 -9.34 12.18
C GLU A 143 2.30 -10.58 11.62
N LEU A 144 1.79 -11.11 10.51
CA LEU A 144 2.33 -12.34 9.92
C LEU A 144 3.42 -12.05 8.90
N ASN A 145 3.86 -10.81 8.71
CA ASN A 145 4.85 -10.40 7.72
C ASN A 145 4.63 -11.01 6.31
N ILE A 146 3.40 -10.95 5.78
CA ILE A 146 3.04 -11.53 4.47
C ILE A 146 2.38 -10.50 3.56
N SER A 147 2.06 -10.89 2.33
CA SER A 147 1.30 -10.05 1.41
C SER A 147 -0.18 -10.00 1.76
N SER A 148 -0.82 -8.85 1.53
CA SER A 148 -2.27 -8.74 1.69
C SER A 148 -3.06 -9.64 0.73
N SER A 149 -2.51 -9.92 -0.46
CA SER A 149 -3.07 -10.88 -1.42
C SER A 149 -3.08 -12.29 -0.84
N THR A 150 -1.99 -12.69 -0.17
CA THR A 150 -1.88 -13.99 0.52
C THR A 150 -2.90 -14.08 1.65
N VAL A 151 -2.99 -13.06 2.50
CA VAL A 151 -3.98 -12.99 3.59
C VAL A 151 -5.39 -13.18 3.03
N ARG A 152 -5.77 -12.43 1.99
CA ARG A 152 -7.11 -12.53 1.38
C ARG A 152 -7.40 -13.89 0.79
N LYS A 153 -6.41 -14.51 0.12
CA LYS A 153 -6.55 -15.86 -0.41
C LYS A 153 -6.85 -16.85 0.72
N GLN A 154 -6.11 -16.77 1.84
CA GLN A 154 -6.36 -17.64 2.99
C GLN A 154 -7.72 -17.38 3.64
N LEU A 155 -8.08 -16.11 3.88
CA LEU A 155 -9.38 -15.76 4.45
C LEU A 155 -10.54 -16.24 3.59
N ARG A 156 -10.44 -16.11 2.25
CA ARG A 156 -11.46 -16.64 1.33
C ARG A 156 -11.61 -18.15 1.49
N ASN A 157 -10.50 -18.89 1.49
CA ASN A 157 -10.52 -20.35 1.61
C ASN A 157 -11.04 -20.82 2.99
N LEU A 158 -10.67 -20.13 4.06
CA LEU A 158 -11.16 -20.43 5.41
C LEU A 158 -12.65 -20.11 5.54
N ASN A 159 -13.12 -19.03 4.93
CA ASN A 159 -14.53 -18.63 4.93
C ASN A 159 -15.39 -19.63 4.16
N THR A 160 -14.93 -20.13 3.00
CA THR A 160 -15.61 -21.20 2.27
C THR A 160 -15.71 -22.51 3.05
N GLN A 161 -14.88 -22.69 4.07
CA GLN A 161 -14.88 -23.85 4.96
C GLN A 161 -15.60 -23.58 6.29
N GLY A 162 -16.23 -22.41 6.45
CA GLY A 162 -16.93 -22.03 7.66
C GLY A 162 -16.05 -21.82 8.89
N LEU A 163 -14.72 -21.65 8.72
CA LEU A 163 -13.76 -21.52 9.82
C LEU A 163 -13.51 -20.07 10.26
N VAL A 164 -13.86 -19.12 9.41
CA VAL A 164 -13.76 -17.68 9.70
C VAL A 164 -14.95 -16.97 9.07
N GLU A 165 -15.34 -15.84 9.64
CA GLU A 165 -16.39 -14.99 9.11
C GLU A 165 -16.06 -13.51 9.32
N THR A 166 -16.86 -12.62 8.74
CA THR A 166 -16.72 -11.17 8.95
C THR A 166 -17.66 -10.68 10.04
N CYS A 167 -17.12 -10.13 11.12
CA CYS A 167 -17.88 -9.68 12.29
C CYS A 167 -18.10 -8.16 12.37
N GLY A 168 -17.68 -7.40 11.34
CA GLY A 168 -17.88 -5.96 11.30
C GLY A 168 -16.81 -5.20 10.54
N LYS A 169 -16.63 -3.92 10.89
CA LYS A 169 -15.62 -3.03 10.32
C LYS A 169 -14.89 -2.26 11.41
N GLN A 170 -13.58 -2.09 11.25
CA GLN A 170 -12.78 -1.25 12.13
C GLN A 170 -13.13 0.23 11.91
N GLN A 171 -13.64 0.89 12.95
CA GLN A 171 -14.14 2.27 12.88
C GLN A 171 -13.02 3.28 12.55
N ASN A 172 -11.80 3.04 13.06
CA ASN A 172 -10.64 3.93 12.93
C ASN A 172 -9.71 3.57 11.75
N ALA A 173 -10.19 2.84 10.73
CA ALA A 173 -9.34 2.46 9.61
C ALA A 173 -8.93 3.68 8.76
N SER A 174 -7.61 3.92 8.65
CA SER A 174 -7.00 5.04 7.91
C SER A 174 -7.39 5.10 6.43
N GLN A 175 -7.76 3.96 5.85
CA GLN A 175 -8.40 3.88 4.54
C GLN A 175 -9.78 3.23 4.72
N LYS A 176 -10.86 4.04 4.69
CA LYS A 176 -12.28 3.58 4.67
C LYS A 176 -12.66 2.75 3.42
N SER A 177 -11.67 2.18 2.73
CA SER A 177 -11.87 1.12 1.76
C SER A 177 -12.60 -0.05 2.45
N ARG A 178 -13.82 -0.33 1.96
CA ARG A 178 -14.71 -1.40 2.45
C ARG A 178 -14.07 -2.80 2.53
N ARG A 179 -12.89 -3.01 1.91
CA ARG A 179 -12.23 -4.33 1.84
C ARG A 179 -11.08 -4.51 2.83
N THR A 180 -10.41 -3.43 3.23
CA THR A 180 -9.30 -3.46 4.21
C THR A 180 -9.77 -3.19 5.62
N ALA A 181 -10.91 -2.53 5.79
CA ALA A 181 -11.50 -2.25 7.10
C ALA A 181 -12.35 -3.40 7.67
N LYS A 182 -12.62 -4.47 6.90
CA LYS A 182 -13.40 -5.62 7.39
C LYS A 182 -12.64 -6.36 8.48
N LEU A 183 -13.31 -6.57 9.60
CA LEU A 183 -12.84 -7.42 10.69
C LEU A 183 -13.24 -8.86 10.39
N TRP A 184 -12.26 -9.75 10.48
CA TRP A 184 -12.43 -11.18 10.39
C TRP A 184 -12.27 -11.77 11.78
N ILE A 185 -13.01 -12.83 12.08
CA ILE A 185 -12.94 -13.59 13.33
C ILE A 185 -12.95 -15.08 13.00
N ALA A 186 -12.31 -15.91 13.83
CA ALA A 186 -12.50 -17.35 13.76
C ALA A 186 -13.90 -17.70 14.26
N THR A 187 -14.62 -18.55 13.54
CA THR A 187 -15.88 -19.09 14.03
C THR A 187 -15.57 -20.00 15.22
N LYS A 188 -16.35 -19.91 16.29
CA LYS A 188 -16.31 -20.94 17.32
C LYS A 188 -16.82 -22.21 16.67
N SER A 189 -15.93 -23.15 16.33
CA SER A 189 -16.39 -24.51 16.07
C SER A 189 -17.11 -24.96 17.33
N VAL A 190 -18.43 -25.13 17.22
CA VAL A 190 -19.19 -26.00 18.12
C VAL A 190 -18.50 -27.36 18.01
N ARG A 191 -17.73 -27.70 19.04
CA ARG A 191 -17.30 -29.09 19.25
C ARG A 191 -18.47 -29.82 19.88
#